data_AF-A0A9E2Z7V8-F1
#
_entry.id   AF-A0A9E2Z7V8-F1
#
_cell.length_a   1.000
_cell.length_b   1.000
_cell.length_c   1.000
_cell.angle_alpha   90.00
_cell.angle_beta   90.00
_cell.angle_gamma   90.00
#
_symmetry.space_group_name_H-M   'P 1'
#
loop_
_entity.id
_entity.type
_entity.pdbx_description
1 polymer ?
#
loop_
_entity_poly.entity_id
_entity_poly.type
_entity_poly.pdbx_seq_one_letter_code
_entity_poly.pdbx_strand_id
1 'polypeptide(L)'
;MKTVRLAGIALTAAAALSLAACGSDSSGKSGSNSSTAMAPSSPMSSSATMSNGVTTNADVFGPACGQLPQGNAPGSLDSMGPEPVASAASTNPLLTKLVAAVKATNLVDTLNSQQAITVFAPADTAFAKLGDTKFNELAQNPSQLAPILQYHVVPRRYDAKGLQAAGTVPTLNTDGGLIKVEVTGDTMTVNGAKVLCGNVPTKNATVFVIDTVLTPGSNK
;
A
#
# COMPACT_ATOMS: atom_id res chain seq x y z
N MET A 1 30.96 -43.32 -8.57
CA MET A 1 32.39 -43.32 -8.96
C MET A 1 32.56 -42.60 -10.29
N LYS A 2 33.25 -41.45 -10.29
CA LYS A 2 33.99 -40.74 -11.38
C LYS A 2 34.22 -39.29 -10.92
N THR A 3 35.23 -39.01 -10.07
CA THR A 3 36.58 -38.46 -10.43
C THR A 3 36.47 -37.18 -11.29
N VAL A 4 36.56 -35.94 -10.77
CA VAL A 4 37.66 -35.19 -10.10
C VAL A 4 38.66 -34.57 -11.11
N ARG A 5 38.73 -33.22 -11.22
CA ARG A 5 39.92 -32.32 -11.03
C ARG A 5 40.01 -31.06 -11.92
N LEU A 6 40.67 -30.06 -11.31
CA LEU A 6 41.48 -28.93 -11.83
C LEU A 6 40.74 -27.63 -12.21
N ALA A 7 41.27 -26.42 -12.03
CA ALA A 7 42.34 -25.84 -11.21
C ALA A 7 42.39 -24.32 -11.53
N GLY A 8 42.50 -23.47 -10.50
CA GLY A 8 43.45 -22.35 -10.39
C GLY A 8 43.57 -21.19 -11.40
N ILE A 9 43.58 -19.98 -10.81
CA ILE A 9 44.52 -18.84 -11.00
C ILE A 9 44.19 -17.73 -12.02
N ALA A 10 44.07 -16.49 -11.50
CA ALA A 10 44.74 -15.22 -11.90
C ALA A 10 43.93 -14.04 -11.29
N LEU A 11 44.34 -13.23 -10.30
CA LEU A 11 45.50 -12.32 -10.07
C LEU A 11 45.65 -11.17 -11.10
N THR A 12 45.84 -9.96 -10.56
CA THR A 12 46.25 -8.66 -11.16
C THR A 12 45.11 -7.70 -11.60
N ALA A 13 45.18 -6.37 -11.49
CA ALA A 13 45.99 -5.40 -10.72
C ALA A 13 45.40 -3.98 -10.95
N ALA A 14 45.53 -3.12 -9.93
CA ALA A 14 45.78 -1.66 -9.92
C ALA A 14 45.26 -0.68 -11.02
N ALA A 15 44.62 0.39 -10.50
CA ALA A 15 44.86 1.84 -10.72
C ALA A 15 44.82 2.47 -12.14
N ALA A 16 44.06 3.56 -12.30
CA ALA A 16 44.60 4.93 -12.36
C ALA A 16 43.53 5.99 -12.71
N LEU A 17 43.82 7.20 -12.25
CA LEU A 17 43.07 8.46 -12.31
C LEU A 17 42.89 9.01 -13.73
N SER A 18 41.89 9.86 -13.92
CA SER A 18 41.87 10.84 -15.02
C SER A 18 41.32 12.17 -14.52
N LEU A 19 42.21 13.15 -14.39
CA LEU A 19 41.90 14.57 -14.23
C LEU A 19 41.58 15.16 -15.61
N ALA A 20 40.52 15.94 -15.72
CA ALA A 20 40.33 16.89 -16.82
C ALA A 20 40.04 18.27 -16.23
N ALA A 21 40.96 19.19 -16.53
CA ALA A 21 40.96 20.59 -16.16
C ALA A 21 40.76 21.44 -17.43
N CYS A 22 39.91 22.46 -17.36
CA CYS A 22 39.94 23.74 -18.09
C CYS A 22 38.70 24.53 -17.61
N GLY A 23 38.73 25.75 -17.05
CA GLY A 23 39.72 26.82 -17.09
C GLY A 23 39.22 27.94 -18.00
N SER A 24 38.45 28.90 -17.46
CA SER A 24 38.17 30.22 -18.09
C SER A 24 37.81 31.23 -16.98
N ASP A 25 38.71 32.19 -16.74
CA ASP A 25 38.65 33.26 -15.73
C ASP A 25 37.96 34.50 -16.31
N SER A 26 37.13 35.18 -15.50
CA SER A 26 36.79 36.60 -15.69
C SER A 26 36.49 37.23 -14.33
N SER A 27 37.15 38.35 -14.10
CA SER A 27 37.46 38.95 -12.81
C SER A 27 36.48 40.07 -12.42
N GLY A 28 36.17 40.27 -11.13
CA GLY A 28 35.60 41.56 -10.68
C GLY A 28 34.78 41.63 -9.37
N LYS A 29 35.49 41.86 -8.24
CA LYS A 29 35.21 42.78 -7.10
C LYS A 29 33.96 42.68 -6.18
N SER A 30 34.26 42.33 -4.92
CA SER A 30 33.82 42.83 -3.58
C SER A 30 32.46 43.53 -3.36
N GLY A 31 31.76 43.09 -2.29
CA GLY A 31 30.84 43.94 -1.52
C GLY A 31 29.85 43.16 -0.64
N SER A 32 29.98 43.30 0.68
CA SER A 32 29.11 42.76 1.74
C SER A 32 27.64 43.18 1.61
N ASN A 33 26.67 42.30 1.93
CA ASN A 33 25.77 42.39 3.11
C ASN A 33 24.61 41.38 3.00
N SER A 34 24.03 41.09 4.16
CA SER A 34 22.99 40.10 4.48
C SER A 34 21.68 40.15 3.68
N SER A 35 21.01 38.98 3.69
CA SER A 35 19.57 38.73 3.51
C SER A 35 19.03 38.78 2.08
N THR A 36 18.53 37.64 1.57
CA THR A 36 17.16 37.44 1.03
C THR A 36 17.07 36.09 0.28
N ALA A 37 16.04 35.32 0.67
CA ALA A 37 15.30 34.30 -0.08
C ALA A 37 16.07 33.26 -0.94
N MET A 38 16.13 32.03 -0.42
CA MET A 38 16.24 30.83 -1.25
C MET A 38 14.86 30.54 -1.87
N ALA A 39 14.76 30.65 -3.19
CA ALA A 39 13.71 29.97 -3.95
C ALA A 39 14.33 28.73 -4.61
N PRO A 40 13.76 27.54 -4.39
CA PRO A 40 13.83 26.50 -5.38
C PRO A 40 12.44 26.13 -5.88
N SER A 41 12.38 25.94 -7.20
CA SER A 41 11.59 24.90 -7.87
C SER A 41 10.08 25.08 -7.93
N SER A 42 9.63 25.40 -9.13
CA SER A 42 8.33 25.14 -9.73
C SER A 42 7.54 23.98 -9.09
N PRO A 43 6.30 24.20 -8.64
CA PRO A 43 5.30 23.16 -8.69
C PRO A 43 4.63 23.18 -10.07
N MET A 44 4.77 22.05 -10.77
CA MET A 44 3.91 21.66 -11.88
C MET A 44 2.44 21.83 -11.50
N SER A 45 1.69 22.45 -12.41
CA SER A 45 0.30 22.15 -12.74
C SER A 45 -0.52 21.36 -11.72
N SER A 46 -1.15 22.07 -10.80
CA SER A 46 -2.42 21.62 -10.20
C SER A 46 -3.50 21.66 -11.27
N SER A 47 -3.49 20.68 -12.18
CA SER A 47 -4.71 20.34 -12.90
C SER A 47 -5.57 19.57 -11.91
N ALA A 48 -6.51 20.27 -11.28
CA ALA A 48 -7.65 19.68 -10.65
C ALA A 48 -8.48 18.97 -11.73
N THR A 49 -8.12 17.74 -12.06
CA THR A 49 -8.99 16.85 -12.81
C THR A 49 -10.15 16.48 -11.89
N MET A 50 -11.33 16.93 -12.29
CA MET A 50 -12.63 16.58 -11.73
C MET A 50 -12.69 15.07 -11.47
N SER A 51 -12.83 14.71 -10.20
CA SER A 51 -12.82 13.34 -9.72
C SER A 51 -14.11 12.63 -10.12
N ASN A 52 -14.02 11.73 -11.09
CA ASN A 52 -15.11 10.87 -11.54
C ASN A 52 -15.42 9.72 -10.54
N GLY A 53 -15.10 9.86 -9.26
CA GLY A 53 -15.19 8.76 -8.27
C GLY A 53 -14.27 7.59 -8.61
N VAL A 54 -13.25 7.81 -9.46
CA VAL A 54 -12.19 6.87 -9.80
C VAL A 54 -10.92 7.35 -9.12
N THR A 55 -10.50 6.61 -8.11
CA THR A 55 -9.22 6.77 -7.45
C THR A 55 -8.09 6.53 -8.46
N THR A 56 -7.13 7.44 -8.49
CA THR A 56 -5.91 7.31 -9.29
C THR A 56 -4.70 7.17 -8.39
N ASN A 57 -3.57 6.72 -8.93
CA ASN A 57 -2.32 6.54 -8.17
C ASN A 57 -1.86 7.83 -7.48
N ALA A 58 -2.26 9.00 -8.00
CA ALA A 58 -1.98 10.31 -7.42
C ALA A 58 -2.83 10.63 -6.17
N ASP A 59 -3.96 9.94 -5.99
CA ASP A 59 -4.84 10.14 -4.84
C ASP A 59 -4.49 9.21 -3.66
N VAL A 60 -3.47 8.36 -3.81
CA VAL A 60 -2.99 7.41 -2.79
C VAL A 60 -2.28 8.17 -1.68
N PHE A 61 -2.61 7.88 -0.43
CA PHE A 61 -2.07 8.59 0.73
C PHE A 61 -1.64 7.64 1.85
N GLY A 62 -0.61 8.02 2.60
CA GLY A 62 -0.21 7.34 3.83
C GLY A 62 1.28 6.96 3.88
N PRO A 63 1.86 6.90 5.09
CA PRO A 63 3.30 6.71 5.28
C PRO A 63 3.80 5.33 4.84
N ALA A 64 2.94 4.31 4.83
CA ALA A 64 3.32 2.97 4.39
C ALA A 64 3.21 2.78 2.87
N CYS A 65 2.60 3.71 2.12
CA CYS A 65 2.60 3.64 0.67
C CYS A 65 4.02 3.74 0.10
N GLY A 66 4.94 4.42 0.80
CA GLY A 66 6.36 4.46 0.45
C GLY A 66 7.10 3.13 0.62
N GLN A 67 6.50 2.15 1.31
CA GLN A 67 7.05 0.80 1.46
C GLN A 67 6.57 -0.15 0.36
N LEU A 68 5.63 0.28 -0.47
CA LEU A 68 5.24 -0.48 -1.64
C LEU A 68 6.33 -0.40 -2.71
N PRO A 69 6.53 -1.49 -3.48
CA PRO A 69 7.42 -1.46 -4.64
C PRO A 69 7.03 -0.29 -5.55
N GLN A 70 7.99 0.47 -6.07
CA GLN A 70 7.72 1.60 -6.97
C GLN A 70 7.88 1.22 -8.44
N GLY A 71 7.22 1.98 -9.31
CA GLY A 71 7.27 1.80 -10.76
C GLY A 71 6.48 0.56 -11.23
N ASN A 72 7.05 -0.20 -12.15
CA ASN A 72 6.38 -1.35 -12.77
C ASN A 72 6.63 -2.67 -12.02
N ALA A 73 7.10 -2.62 -10.77
CA ALA A 73 7.37 -3.82 -10.02
C ALA A 73 6.06 -4.55 -9.67
N PRO A 74 6.10 -5.89 -9.55
CA PRO A 74 4.99 -6.66 -9.02
C PRO A 74 4.59 -6.10 -7.62
N GLY A 75 3.32 -5.73 -7.44
CA GLY A 75 2.80 -5.17 -6.18
C GLY A 75 2.90 -3.65 -6.06
N SER A 76 3.39 -2.96 -7.09
CA SER A 76 3.35 -1.50 -7.23
C SER A 76 1.96 -0.99 -7.56
N LEU A 77 1.69 0.28 -7.21
CA LEU A 77 0.41 0.93 -7.52
C LEU A 77 0.08 0.88 -9.03
N ASP A 78 1.08 1.03 -9.91
CA ASP A 78 0.90 0.97 -11.37
C ASP A 78 0.55 -0.42 -11.87
N SER A 79 1.11 -1.45 -11.23
CA SER A 79 0.85 -2.86 -11.54
C SER A 79 -0.47 -3.36 -10.95
N MET A 80 -0.91 -2.78 -9.83
CA MET A 80 -2.15 -3.16 -9.13
C MET A 80 -3.42 -2.61 -9.80
N GLY A 81 -3.32 -1.47 -10.48
CA GLY A 81 -4.45 -0.84 -11.19
C GLY A 81 -5.18 -1.73 -12.20
N PRO A 82 -4.49 -2.39 -13.15
CA PRO A 82 -5.13 -3.25 -14.15
C PRO A 82 -5.50 -4.65 -13.62
N GLU A 83 -4.99 -5.05 -12.45
CA GLU A 83 -5.23 -6.36 -11.86
C GLU A 83 -6.46 -6.38 -10.94
N PRO A 84 -7.15 -7.52 -10.85
CA PRO A 84 -8.22 -7.66 -9.87
C PRO A 84 -7.65 -7.72 -8.46
N VAL A 85 -8.45 -7.32 -7.46
CA VAL A 85 -7.99 -7.07 -6.08
C VAL A 85 -7.26 -8.26 -5.45
N ALA A 86 -7.68 -9.50 -5.74
CA ALA A 86 -7.02 -10.67 -5.17
C ALA A 86 -5.64 -10.93 -5.82
N SER A 87 -5.49 -10.68 -7.12
CA SER A 87 -4.20 -10.76 -7.80
C SER A 87 -3.28 -9.63 -7.33
N ALA A 88 -3.79 -8.40 -7.33
CA ALA A 88 -3.07 -7.22 -6.85
C ALA A 88 -2.55 -7.40 -5.41
N ALA A 89 -3.37 -7.95 -4.50
CA ALA A 89 -2.97 -8.26 -3.14
C ALA A 89 -1.94 -9.40 -3.06
N SER A 90 -2.05 -10.42 -3.93
CA SER A 90 -1.12 -11.56 -3.97
C SER A 90 0.31 -11.16 -4.34
N THR A 91 0.43 -10.07 -5.08
CA THR A 91 1.70 -9.55 -5.56
C THR A 91 2.35 -8.58 -4.55
N ASN A 92 1.62 -8.22 -3.48
CA ASN A 92 2.07 -7.24 -2.51
C ASN A 92 2.80 -7.90 -1.31
N PRO A 93 4.05 -7.52 -1.00
CA PRO A 93 4.82 -8.13 0.08
C PRO A 93 4.28 -7.83 1.48
N LEU A 94 3.42 -6.81 1.64
CA LEU A 94 2.82 -6.44 2.94
C LEU A 94 1.51 -7.17 3.25
N LEU A 95 0.97 -7.92 2.30
CA LEU A 95 -0.36 -8.54 2.36
C LEU A 95 -0.30 -10.08 2.26
N THR A 96 0.88 -10.66 2.45
CA THR A 96 1.10 -12.09 2.23
C THR A 96 0.24 -12.97 3.14
N LYS A 97 0.05 -12.58 4.41
CA LYS A 97 -0.83 -13.29 5.36
C LYS A 97 -2.30 -13.21 4.98
N LEU A 98 -2.75 -12.04 4.50
CA LEU A 98 -4.12 -11.85 4.01
C LEU A 98 -4.40 -12.76 2.81
N VAL A 99 -3.47 -12.84 1.86
CA VAL A 99 -3.60 -13.67 0.66
C VAL A 99 -3.70 -15.14 1.03
N ALA A 100 -2.92 -15.60 2.01
CA ALA A 100 -3.03 -16.97 2.53
C ALA A 100 -4.43 -17.24 3.11
N ALA A 101 -4.99 -16.30 3.89
CA ALA A 101 -6.33 -16.41 4.48
C ALA A 101 -7.45 -16.44 3.42
N VAL A 102 -7.38 -15.56 2.41
CA VAL A 102 -8.35 -15.50 1.31
C VAL A 102 -8.30 -16.76 0.44
N LYS A 103 -7.10 -17.32 0.22
CA LYS A 103 -6.92 -18.60 -0.49
C LYS A 103 -7.48 -19.78 0.32
N ALA A 104 -7.25 -19.81 1.63
CA ALA A 104 -7.76 -20.85 2.51
C ALA A 104 -9.31 -20.89 2.59
N THR A 105 -9.96 -19.74 2.38
CA THR A 105 -11.43 -19.60 2.40
C THR A 105 -12.07 -19.60 1.01
N ASN A 106 -11.27 -19.77 -0.04
CA ASN A 106 -11.73 -19.73 -1.43
C ASN A 106 -12.48 -18.43 -1.80
N LEU A 107 -12.17 -17.31 -1.13
CA LEU A 107 -12.81 -16.01 -1.37
C LEU A 107 -12.21 -15.25 -2.56
N VAL A 108 -11.14 -15.77 -3.17
CA VAL A 108 -10.47 -15.19 -4.34
C VAL A 108 -11.47 -14.95 -5.47
N ASP A 109 -12.24 -15.97 -5.83
CA ASP A 109 -13.22 -15.91 -6.92
C ASP A 109 -14.35 -14.93 -6.61
N THR A 110 -14.82 -14.91 -5.37
CA THR A 110 -15.83 -13.94 -4.90
C THR A 110 -15.31 -12.51 -5.02
N LEU A 111 -14.10 -12.22 -4.51
CA LEU A 111 -13.50 -10.89 -4.57
C LEU A 111 -13.22 -10.44 -6.00
N ASN A 112 -12.84 -11.35 -6.90
CA ASN A 112 -12.59 -11.05 -8.30
C ASN A 112 -13.89 -10.85 -9.10
N SER A 113 -14.98 -11.52 -8.73
CA SER A 113 -16.29 -11.39 -9.37
C SER A 113 -17.02 -10.11 -8.97
N GLN A 114 -16.75 -9.60 -7.76
CA GLN A 114 -17.32 -8.35 -7.29
C GLN A 114 -16.70 -7.15 -8.01
N GLN A 115 -17.55 -6.20 -8.40
CA GLN A 115 -17.13 -4.96 -9.05
C GLN A 115 -17.43 -3.77 -8.16
N ALA A 116 -16.54 -2.78 -8.16
CA ALA A 116 -16.67 -1.56 -7.38
C ALA A 116 -16.85 -1.83 -5.87
N ILE A 117 -15.89 -2.53 -5.27
CA ILE A 117 -15.84 -2.78 -3.82
C ILE A 117 -14.73 -1.98 -3.14
N THR A 118 -14.80 -1.84 -1.82
CA THR A 118 -13.69 -1.31 -1.02
C THR A 118 -13.16 -2.40 -0.11
N VAL A 119 -11.85 -2.62 -0.12
CA VAL A 119 -11.21 -3.67 0.68
C VAL A 119 -10.27 -3.03 1.69
N PHE A 120 -10.54 -3.27 2.97
CA PHE A 120 -9.65 -2.92 4.06
C PHE A 120 -8.66 -4.07 4.25
N ALA A 121 -7.42 -3.89 3.80
CA ALA A 121 -6.40 -4.92 3.85
C ALA A 121 -5.51 -4.73 5.08
N PRO A 122 -5.60 -5.57 6.13
CA PRO A 122 -4.66 -5.51 7.24
C PRO A 122 -3.24 -5.85 6.77
N ALA A 123 -2.28 -5.00 7.11
CA ALA A 123 -0.87 -5.27 6.87
C ALA A 123 -0.37 -6.46 7.71
N ASP A 124 0.73 -7.08 7.32
CA ASP A 124 1.35 -8.16 8.12
C ASP A 124 1.67 -7.72 9.57
N THR A 125 1.94 -6.43 9.79
CA THR A 125 2.11 -5.85 11.14
C THR A 125 0.82 -5.85 11.97
N ALA A 126 -0.34 -5.76 11.33
CA ALA A 126 -1.64 -5.87 11.98
C ALA A 126 -1.90 -7.30 12.49
N PHE A 127 -1.52 -8.30 11.68
CA PHE A 127 -1.59 -9.71 12.09
C PHE A 127 -0.62 -10.01 13.23
N ALA A 128 0.57 -9.40 13.22
CA ALA A 128 1.52 -9.52 14.33
C ALA A 128 0.94 -8.97 15.65
N LYS A 129 0.17 -7.87 15.61
CA LYS A 129 -0.52 -7.32 16.79
C LYS A 129 -1.65 -8.21 17.31
N LEU A 130 -2.34 -8.91 16.41
CA LEU A 130 -3.38 -9.89 16.78
C LEU A 130 -2.77 -11.09 17.53
N GLY A 131 -1.53 -11.44 17.20
CA GLY A 131 -0.79 -12.58 17.73
C GLY A 131 -0.98 -13.85 16.91
N ASP A 132 0.12 -14.60 16.71
CA ASP A 132 0.14 -15.81 15.88
C ASP A 132 -0.87 -16.87 16.34
N THR A 133 -1.13 -16.96 17.65
CA THR A 133 -2.11 -17.90 18.22
C THR A 133 -3.51 -17.64 17.68
N LYS A 134 -3.96 -16.37 17.68
CA LYS A 134 -5.29 -15.99 17.18
C LYS A 134 -5.36 -16.14 15.66
N PHE A 135 -4.30 -15.77 14.96
CA PHE A 135 -4.23 -15.99 13.51
C PHE A 135 -4.32 -17.48 13.17
N ASN A 136 -3.60 -18.34 13.88
CA ASN A 136 -3.61 -19.78 13.64
C ASN A 136 -4.97 -20.40 13.98
N GLU A 137 -5.62 -19.97 15.08
CA GLU A 137 -7.00 -20.35 15.39
C GLU A 137 -7.94 -19.99 14.23
N LEU A 138 -7.85 -18.77 13.69
CA LEU A 138 -8.70 -18.35 12.57
C LEU A 138 -8.34 -19.06 11.27
N ALA A 139 -7.06 -19.32 11.02
CA ALA A 139 -6.60 -20.05 9.84
C ALA A 139 -7.06 -21.52 9.86
N GLN A 140 -7.15 -22.13 11.03
CA GLN A 140 -7.69 -23.48 11.21
C GLN A 140 -9.22 -23.53 11.17
N ASN A 141 -9.90 -22.39 11.35
CA ASN A 141 -11.35 -22.29 11.37
C ASN A 141 -11.89 -21.42 10.21
N PRO A 142 -11.96 -21.96 8.98
CA PRO A 142 -12.42 -21.20 7.81
C PRO A 142 -13.84 -20.65 7.98
N SER A 143 -14.71 -21.33 8.75
CA SER A 143 -16.07 -20.86 9.07
C SER A 143 -16.08 -19.58 9.91
N GLN A 144 -15.02 -19.31 10.68
CA GLN A 144 -14.84 -18.05 11.42
C GLN A 144 -14.03 -17.03 10.61
N LEU A 145 -13.13 -17.49 9.74
CA LEU A 145 -12.32 -16.61 8.90
C LEU A 145 -13.14 -15.94 7.79
N ALA A 146 -14.09 -16.65 7.17
CA ALA A 146 -14.95 -16.12 6.13
C ALA A 146 -15.72 -14.84 6.54
N PRO A 147 -16.47 -14.81 7.67
CA PRO A 147 -17.16 -13.59 8.10
C PRO A 147 -16.20 -12.45 8.49
N ILE A 148 -14.99 -12.76 8.96
CA ILE A 148 -13.97 -11.72 9.24
C ILE A 148 -13.46 -11.10 7.94
N LEU A 149 -13.18 -11.91 6.92
CA LEU A 149 -12.75 -11.42 5.61
C LEU A 149 -13.87 -10.62 4.92
N GLN A 150 -15.12 -11.06 5.05
CA GLN A 150 -16.29 -10.30 4.57
C GLN A 150 -16.46 -8.98 5.32
N TYR A 151 -16.12 -8.91 6.61
CA TYR A 151 -16.15 -7.66 7.36
C TYR A 151 -15.14 -6.63 6.84
N HIS A 152 -14.03 -7.08 6.27
CA HIS A 152 -13.05 -6.18 5.64
C HIS A 152 -13.47 -5.69 4.24
N VAL A 153 -14.57 -6.21 3.69
CA VAL A 153 -15.03 -5.89 2.34
C VAL A 153 -16.32 -5.10 2.42
N VAL A 154 -16.31 -3.91 1.81
CA VAL A 154 -17.49 -3.08 1.62
C VAL A 154 -18.00 -3.31 0.19
N PRO A 155 -19.27 -3.72 0.00
CA PRO A 155 -19.87 -3.98 -1.32
C PRO A 155 -20.18 -2.69 -2.09
N ARG A 156 -19.34 -1.66 -1.92
CA ARG A 156 -19.44 -0.38 -2.58
C ARG A 156 -18.07 0.25 -2.63
N ARG A 157 -17.76 0.93 -3.73
CA ARG A 157 -16.48 1.61 -3.89
C ARG A 157 -16.58 2.99 -3.27
N TYR A 158 -15.70 3.24 -2.32
CA TYR A 158 -15.52 4.53 -1.72
C TYR A 158 -14.06 4.95 -1.88
N ASP A 159 -13.87 6.20 -2.25
CA ASP A 159 -12.62 6.92 -2.07
C ASP A 159 -12.51 7.44 -0.62
N ALA A 160 -11.33 7.94 -0.26
CA ALA A 160 -11.07 8.46 1.08
C ALA A 160 -12.08 9.53 1.53
N LYS A 161 -12.46 10.45 0.62
CA LYS A 161 -13.45 11.50 0.91
C LYS A 161 -14.85 10.92 1.03
N GLY A 162 -15.20 9.97 0.17
CA GLY A 162 -16.46 9.23 0.23
C GLY A 162 -16.63 8.47 1.55
N LEU A 163 -15.58 7.81 2.04
CA LEU A 163 -15.58 7.14 3.34
C LEU A 163 -15.73 8.13 4.50
N GLN A 164 -15.01 9.25 4.45
CA GLN A 164 -15.12 10.31 5.44
C GLN A 164 -16.53 10.93 5.48
N ALA A 165 -17.13 11.18 4.31
CA ALA A 165 -18.46 11.75 4.20
C ALA A 165 -19.55 10.78 4.64
N ALA A 166 -19.36 9.48 4.39
CA ALA A 166 -20.28 8.45 4.87
C ALA A 166 -20.25 8.34 6.41
N GLY A 167 -19.05 8.48 7.01
CA GLY A 167 -18.82 8.36 8.45
C GLY A 167 -18.94 6.91 8.96
N THR A 168 -19.92 6.17 8.49
CA THR A 168 -20.10 4.75 8.78
C THR A 168 -20.53 4.00 7.53
N VAL A 169 -19.88 2.87 7.23
CA VAL A 169 -20.16 2.07 6.03
C VAL A 169 -20.54 0.62 6.36
N PRO A 170 -21.54 0.05 5.66
CA PRO A 170 -21.87 -1.36 5.80
C PRO A 170 -20.83 -2.24 5.09
N THR A 171 -20.62 -3.44 5.60
CA THR A 171 -19.70 -4.43 5.01
C THR A 171 -20.50 -5.59 4.41
N LEU A 172 -19.83 -6.55 3.76
CA LEU A 172 -20.48 -7.79 3.31
C LEU A 172 -20.99 -8.62 4.51
N ASN A 173 -20.37 -8.45 5.68
CA ASN A 173 -20.83 -9.09 6.90
C ASN A 173 -21.75 -8.15 7.70
N THR A 174 -23.06 -8.30 7.50
CA THR A 174 -24.09 -7.53 8.22
C THR A 174 -24.16 -7.85 9.71
N ASP A 175 -23.75 -9.05 10.13
CA ASP A 175 -23.74 -9.46 11.54
C ASP A 175 -22.56 -8.85 12.32
N GLY A 176 -21.51 -8.42 11.61
CA GLY A 176 -20.30 -7.86 12.20
C GLY A 176 -20.42 -6.40 12.68
N GLY A 177 -21.48 -5.70 12.28
CA GLY A 177 -21.69 -4.29 12.53
C GLY A 177 -21.29 -3.39 11.37
N LEU A 178 -21.33 -2.07 11.59
CA LEU A 178 -20.92 -1.09 10.60
C LEU A 178 -19.48 -0.63 10.89
N ILE A 179 -18.70 -0.40 9.83
CA ILE A 179 -17.36 0.17 9.96
C ILE A 179 -17.48 1.67 10.13
N LYS A 180 -17.03 2.19 11.27
CA LYS A 180 -16.90 3.63 11.51
C LYS A 180 -15.60 4.15 10.89
N VAL A 181 -15.68 5.23 10.13
CA VAL A 181 -14.52 5.93 9.56
C VAL A 181 -14.42 7.31 10.19
N GLU A 182 -13.24 7.63 10.69
CA GLU A 182 -12.93 8.92 11.28
C GLU A 182 -11.67 9.47 10.60
N VAL A 183 -11.63 10.78 10.38
CA VAL A 183 -10.45 11.44 9.81
C VAL A 183 -10.02 12.52 10.77
N THR A 184 -8.80 12.39 11.28
CA THR A 184 -8.19 13.32 12.24
C THR A 184 -6.96 13.94 11.58
N GLY A 185 -7.13 15.17 11.08
CA GLY A 185 -6.10 15.83 10.27
C GLY A 185 -5.82 15.03 9.00
N ASP A 186 -4.55 14.67 8.78
CA ASP A 186 -4.11 13.86 7.64
C ASP A 186 -4.20 12.34 7.89
N THR A 187 -4.61 11.92 9.09
CA THR A 187 -4.70 10.48 9.43
C THR A 187 -6.15 10.01 9.43
N MET A 188 -6.44 9.03 8.57
CA MET A 188 -7.72 8.33 8.56
C MET A 188 -7.66 7.10 9.47
N THR A 189 -8.70 6.89 10.27
CA THR A 189 -8.91 5.71 11.10
C THR A 189 -10.21 5.01 10.74
N VAL A 190 -10.19 3.68 10.79
CA VAL A 190 -11.28 2.79 10.45
C VAL A 190 -11.52 1.89 11.66
N ASN A 191 -12.59 2.17 12.39
CA ASN A 191 -12.95 1.49 13.63
C ASN A 191 -11.79 1.46 14.65
N GLY A 192 -11.08 2.59 14.78
CA GLY A 192 -9.88 2.73 15.61
C GLY A 192 -8.58 2.26 14.97
N ALA A 193 -8.61 1.48 13.88
CA ALA A 193 -7.42 1.08 13.12
C ALA A 193 -6.91 2.23 12.26
N LYS A 194 -5.61 2.51 12.27
CA LYS A 194 -5.01 3.56 11.43
C LYS A 194 -4.83 3.06 10.00
N VAL A 195 -5.23 3.89 9.03
CA VAL A 195 -4.94 3.65 7.62
C VAL A 195 -3.48 4.00 7.35
N LEU A 196 -2.69 2.99 6.99
CA LEU A 196 -1.28 3.13 6.68
C LEU A 196 -1.03 3.51 5.22
N CYS A 197 -1.86 2.99 4.32
CA CYS A 197 -1.87 3.34 2.90
C CYS A 197 -3.29 3.24 2.37
N GLY A 198 -3.92 4.37 2.04
CA GLY A 198 -5.29 4.43 1.56
C GLY A 198 -5.41 4.79 0.10
N ASN A 199 -6.61 4.58 -0.45
CA ASN A 199 -7.00 5.02 -1.79
C ASN A 199 -6.31 4.31 -2.95
N VAL A 200 -5.77 3.10 -2.74
CA VAL A 200 -5.06 2.34 -3.77
C VAL A 200 -6.06 1.78 -4.80
N PRO A 201 -6.04 2.24 -6.06
CA PRO A 201 -6.97 1.73 -7.06
C PRO A 201 -6.54 0.37 -7.59
N THR A 202 -7.51 -0.53 -7.76
CA THR A 202 -7.37 -1.79 -8.50
C THR A 202 -8.50 -1.89 -9.53
N LYS A 203 -8.47 -2.91 -10.39
CA LYS A 203 -9.43 -3.07 -11.49
C LYS A 203 -10.88 -3.05 -11.02
N ASN A 204 -11.14 -3.69 -9.87
CA ASN A 204 -12.49 -3.92 -9.36
C ASN A 204 -12.71 -3.39 -7.93
N ALA A 205 -11.65 -2.90 -7.26
CA ALA A 205 -11.74 -2.43 -5.88
C ALA A 205 -10.88 -1.20 -5.58
N THR A 206 -11.16 -0.53 -4.48
CA THR A 206 -10.22 0.38 -3.82
C THR A 206 -9.66 -0.30 -2.56
N VAL A 207 -8.33 -0.36 -2.43
CA VAL A 207 -7.66 -0.99 -1.31
C VAL A 207 -7.21 0.06 -0.30
N PHE A 208 -7.49 -0.21 0.98
CA PHE A 208 -7.03 0.58 2.12
C PHE A 208 -6.27 -0.32 3.08
N VAL A 209 -4.96 -0.12 3.15
CA VAL A 209 -4.07 -0.83 4.07
C VAL A 209 -4.22 -0.26 5.47
N ILE A 210 -4.51 -1.12 6.44
CA ILE A 210 -4.72 -0.74 7.85
C ILE A 210 -3.72 -1.44 8.78
N ASP A 211 -3.46 -0.84 9.93
CA ASP A 211 -2.49 -1.33 10.92
C ASP A 211 -3.06 -2.34 11.93
N THR A 212 -4.37 -2.56 11.92
CA THR A 212 -5.09 -3.43 12.87
C THR A 212 -6.13 -4.27 12.14
N VAL A 213 -6.28 -5.55 12.50
CA VAL A 213 -7.29 -6.44 11.90
C VAL A 213 -8.67 -6.10 12.45
N LEU A 214 -9.65 -5.93 11.57
CA LEU A 214 -11.04 -5.65 11.95
C LEU A 214 -11.78 -6.94 12.28
N THR A 215 -12.16 -7.11 13.54
CA THR A 215 -12.93 -8.28 13.98
C THR A 215 -14.42 -7.94 14.16
N PRO A 216 -15.34 -8.69 13.53
CA PRO A 216 -16.78 -8.50 13.68
C PRO A 216 -17.19 -8.72 15.14
N GLY A 217 -18.03 -7.84 15.69
CA GLY A 217 -18.50 -7.93 17.07
C GLY A 217 -17.53 -7.42 18.16
N SER A 218 -16.37 -6.87 17.81
CA SER A 218 -15.45 -6.22 18.78
C SER A 218 -15.93 -4.86 19.26
N ASN A 219 -16.98 -4.32 18.63
CA ASN A 219 -17.52 -2.98 18.88
C ASN A 219 -18.87 -3.02 19.64
N LYS A 220 -19.11 -4.04 20.46
CA LYS A 220 -20.35 -4.18 21.24
C LYS A 220 -20.30 -3.41 22.54
#